data_AF-A0A518CDK1-F1
#
_entry.id   AF-A0A518CDK1-F1
#
_cell.length_a   1.000
_cell.length_b   1.000
_cell.length_c   1.000
_cell.angle_alpha   90.00
_cell.angle_beta   90.00
_cell.angle_gamma   90.00
#
_symmetry.space_group_name_H-M   'P 1'
#
loop_
_entity.id
_entity.type
_entity.pdbx_description
1 polymer ?
#
loop_
_entity_poly.entity_id
_entity_poly.type
_entity_poly.pdbx_seq_one_letter_code
_entity_poly.pdbx_strand_id
1 'polypeptide(L)'
;MSSRKQQMKQYVDEMLVCHQPCARHRRAYWNLIREVRAKSEILSVGFDPAIRKPEHLRVYIRALAYVARYRTKCIHQPESWQPPKAQAEPTSNRVAFRSLLKHLFERYPVPNFLAFAWMRPQAKRWIHELYVHMAAGRGVRQFKGKPGIPLTPTAAKFFLKAPDHLAPVEAMRWAQIRGFGGSKALAAELVRNTILKEPTRDERFWETVIRFLIREKLSYIPQASMLVEFIFDQKFQPAEKVWGRGGGPLPLQPEFSVKGRTLRSLLRHMVSWRQELLLKRPSLAKRNFHWEAIEVKPMVHQDGDVKWLIFELLNDRALMLEGAAMDHCVGDYVEQCAERKSSIWSLRIHAKGCPKRMVTIEIDPERKTIVQANAKSNEDPSPAAKEILERWATREGLAMCLDE
;
A
#
# COMPACT_ATOMS: atom_id res chain seq x y z
N MET A 1 30.81 -24.83 -15.55
CA MET A 1 29.92 -24.67 -14.37
C MET A 1 30.62 -24.18 -13.09
N SER A 2 31.94 -24.35 -12.91
CA SER A 2 32.68 -23.92 -11.70
C SER A 2 32.76 -22.39 -11.52
N SER A 3 33.04 -21.64 -12.60
CA SER A 3 33.22 -20.17 -12.56
C SER A 3 31.99 -19.40 -12.05
N ARG A 4 30.78 -19.72 -12.53
CA ARG A 4 29.54 -19.02 -12.12
C ARG A 4 29.19 -19.22 -10.64
N LYS A 5 29.36 -20.43 -10.11
CA LYS A 5 29.15 -20.70 -8.67
C LYS A 5 30.17 -19.95 -7.80
N GLN A 6 31.42 -19.86 -8.25
CA GLN A 6 32.47 -19.14 -7.56
C GLN A 6 32.24 -17.62 -7.57
N GLN A 7 31.83 -17.05 -8.71
CA GLN A 7 31.42 -15.65 -8.82
C GLN A 7 30.23 -15.32 -7.90
N MET A 8 29.23 -16.20 -7.83
CA MET A 8 28.08 -16.02 -6.91
C MET A 8 28.51 -16.03 -5.44
N LYS A 9 29.41 -16.95 -5.07
CA LYS A 9 29.95 -17.01 -3.70
C LYS A 9 30.71 -15.73 -3.35
N GLN A 10 31.59 -15.27 -4.24
CA GLN A 10 32.35 -14.03 -4.06
C GLN A 10 31.42 -12.82 -3.89
N TYR A 11 30.37 -12.72 -4.70
CA TYR A 11 29.39 -11.64 -4.57
C TYR A 11 28.65 -11.67 -3.21
N VAL A 12 28.32 -12.85 -2.69
CA VAL A 12 27.74 -12.97 -1.33
C VAL A 12 28.75 -12.56 -0.26
N ASP A 13 30.02 -12.94 -0.39
CA ASP A 13 31.09 -12.53 0.52
C ASP A 13 31.26 -11.00 0.55
N GLU A 14 31.29 -10.35 -0.61
CA GLU A 14 31.33 -8.89 -0.73
C GLU A 14 30.12 -8.23 -0.08
N MET A 15 28.91 -8.76 -0.28
CA MET A 15 27.71 -8.23 0.37
C MET A 15 27.73 -8.35 1.90
N LEU A 16 28.30 -9.43 2.45
CA LEU A 16 28.45 -9.61 3.89
C LEU A 16 29.41 -8.57 4.48
N VAL A 17 30.51 -8.29 3.79
CA VAL A 17 31.45 -7.23 4.18
C VAL A 17 30.77 -5.87 4.14
N CYS A 18 30.04 -5.55 3.05
CA CYS A 18 29.34 -4.28 2.87
C CYS A 18 28.26 -4.01 3.95
N HIS A 19 27.64 -5.04 4.52
CA HIS A 19 26.60 -4.90 5.54
C HIS A 19 27.09 -5.16 6.97
N GLN A 20 28.39 -5.33 7.16
CA GLN A 20 29.01 -5.49 8.45
C GLN A 20 28.65 -4.31 9.39
N PRO A 21 28.26 -4.56 10.65
CA PRO A 21 28.01 -3.49 11.61
C PRO A 21 29.32 -2.82 12.08
N CYS A 22 29.21 -1.74 12.86
CA CYS A 22 30.37 -1.04 13.42
C CYS A 22 31.29 -1.95 14.25
N ALA A 23 32.52 -1.50 14.50
CA ALA A 23 33.59 -2.29 15.13
C ALA A 23 33.14 -3.02 16.41
N ARG A 24 32.31 -2.38 17.26
CA ARG A 24 31.75 -2.96 18.48
C ARG A 24 30.99 -4.28 18.27
N HIS A 25 30.32 -4.46 17.13
CA HIS A 25 29.49 -5.63 16.84
C HIS A 25 30.11 -6.56 15.79
N ARG A 26 31.27 -6.19 15.23
CA ARG A 26 31.94 -6.92 14.14
C ARG A 26 32.24 -8.38 14.50
N ARG A 27 32.81 -8.62 15.68
CA ARG A 27 33.15 -9.99 16.13
C ARG A 27 31.91 -10.86 16.28
N ALA A 28 30.86 -10.33 16.90
CA ALA A 28 29.59 -11.05 17.07
C ALA A 28 28.92 -11.35 15.72
N TYR A 29 29.01 -10.42 14.77
CA TYR A 29 28.50 -10.58 13.41
C TYR A 29 29.21 -11.72 12.68
N TRP A 30 30.53 -11.69 12.57
CA TRP A 30 31.26 -12.72 11.84
C TRP A 30 31.15 -14.11 12.48
N ASN A 31 31.06 -14.18 13.82
CA ASN A 31 30.76 -15.43 14.50
C ASN A 31 29.38 -15.97 14.09
N LEU A 32 28.35 -15.12 14.10
CA LEU A 32 27.01 -15.50 13.66
C LEU A 32 26.98 -15.95 12.20
N ILE A 33 27.65 -15.23 11.30
CA ILE A 33 27.74 -15.59 9.87
C ILE A 33 28.41 -16.96 9.70
N ARG A 34 29.49 -17.24 10.44
CA ARG A 34 30.17 -18.53 10.41
C ARG A 34 29.22 -19.67 10.81
N GLU A 35 28.51 -19.52 11.93
CA GLU A 35 27.58 -20.54 12.41
C GLU A 35 26.39 -20.75 11.45
N VAL A 36 25.86 -19.66 10.88
CA VAL A 36 24.76 -19.73 9.90
C VAL A 36 25.19 -20.45 8.63
N ARG A 37 26.38 -20.17 8.10
CA ARG A 37 26.94 -20.84 6.91
C ARG A 37 27.27 -22.31 7.16
N ALA A 38 27.79 -22.63 8.33
CA ALA A 38 28.20 -24.00 8.66
C ALA A 38 27.01 -24.93 8.84
N LYS A 39 25.86 -24.40 9.28
CA LYS A 39 24.71 -25.21 9.68
C LYS A 39 23.52 -25.12 8.74
N SER A 40 23.39 -24.06 7.95
CA SER A 40 22.17 -23.81 7.18
C SER A 40 22.45 -23.22 5.80
N GLU A 41 21.43 -23.29 4.95
CA GLU A 41 21.45 -22.74 3.59
C GLU A 41 20.85 -21.31 3.51
N ILE A 42 20.66 -20.63 4.65
CA ILE A 42 20.07 -19.26 4.71
C ILE A 42 20.81 -18.27 3.79
N LEU A 43 22.14 -18.45 3.63
CA LEU A 43 23.01 -17.58 2.84
C LEU A 43 23.39 -18.20 1.48
N SER A 44 22.68 -19.23 1.05
CA SER A 44 22.89 -19.93 -0.22
C SER A 44 21.87 -19.49 -1.26
N VAL A 45 22.34 -19.33 -2.51
CA VAL A 45 21.48 -19.02 -3.64
C VAL A 45 20.96 -20.31 -4.27
N GLY A 46 19.66 -20.36 -4.59
CA GLY A 46 19.03 -21.50 -5.24
C GLY A 46 18.50 -22.59 -4.30
N PHE A 47 18.75 -22.50 -2.98
CA PHE A 47 18.15 -23.40 -2.00
C PHE A 47 16.66 -23.09 -1.76
N ASP A 48 16.33 -21.82 -1.58
CA ASP A 48 14.95 -21.34 -1.51
C ASP A 48 14.52 -20.86 -2.90
N PRO A 49 13.37 -21.33 -3.46
CA PRO A 49 12.88 -20.90 -4.78
C PRO A 49 12.70 -19.38 -4.94
N ALA A 50 12.53 -18.67 -3.83
CA ALA A 50 12.46 -17.21 -3.81
C ALA A 50 13.85 -16.53 -3.98
N ILE A 51 14.94 -17.26 -3.74
CA ILE A 51 16.32 -16.76 -3.77
C ILE A 51 17.01 -17.24 -5.04
N ARG A 52 16.62 -16.66 -6.18
CA ARG A 52 17.17 -16.98 -7.51
C ARG A 52 18.46 -16.22 -7.83
N LYS A 53 18.67 -15.08 -7.19
CA LYS A 53 19.83 -14.22 -7.42
C LYS A 53 20.48 -13.81 -6.09
N PRO A 54 21.80 -13.59 -6.04
CA PRO A 54 22.50 -13.21 -4.81
C PRO A 54 21.90 -11.99 -4.11
N GLU A 55 21.46 -10.97 -4.85
CA GLU A 55 20.87 -9.75 -4.30
C GLU A 55 19.62 -10.00 -3.43
N HIS A 56 18.91 -11.13 -3.63
CA HIS A 56 17.78 -11.51 -2.79
C HIS A 56 18.21 -11.87 -1.35
N LEU A 57 19.48 -12.27 -1.15
CA LEU A 57 20.03 -12.54 0.19
C LEU A 57 20.25 -11.27 1.02
N ARG A 58 20.22 -10.09 0.40
CA ARG A 58 20.46 -8.79 1.08
C ARG A 58 19.55 -8.60 2.30
N VAL A 59 18.31 -9.08 2.25
CA VAL A 59 17.38 -8.99 3.39
C VAL A 59 17.83 -9.82 4.59
N TYR A 60 18.33 -11.04 4.35
CA TYR A 60 18.85 -11.92 5.40
C TYR A 60 20.18 -11.41 5.95
N ILE A 61 21.08 -10.95 5.08
CA ILE A 61 22.37 -10.38 5.47
C ILE A 61 22.17 -9.17 6.39
N ARG A 62 21.26 -8.25 6.02
CA ARG A 62 20.88 -7.11 6.87
C ARG A 62 20.28 -7.55 8.19
N ALA A 63 19.36 -8.52 8.17
CA ALA A 63 18.74 -9.04 9.36
C ALA A 63 19.76 -9.65 10.33
N LEU A 64 20.73 -10.44 9.84
CA LEU A 64 21.82 -11.00 10.64
C LEU A 64 22.75 -9.92 11.20
N ALA A 65 23.01 -8.84 10.45
CA ALA A 65 23.74 -7.69 10.95
C ALA A 65 23.01 -7.00 12.11
N TYR A 66 21.67 -6.93 12.06
CA TYR A 66 20.87 -6.46 13.20
C TYR A 66 20.91 -7.45 14.37
N VAL A 67 20.81 -8.76 14.14
CA VAL A 67 20.88 -9.79 15.20
C VAL A 67 22.18 -9.65 16.00
N ALA A 68 23.30 -9.44 15.32
CA ALA A 68 24.60 -9.25 15.96
C ALA A 68 24.64 -8.03 16.92
N ARG A 69 23.87 -6.98 16.64
CA ARG A 69 23.77 -5.79 17.52
C ARG A 69 23.05 -6.10 18.83
N TYR A 70 22.16 -7.10 18.83
CA TYR A 70 21.40 -7.53 20.01
C TYR A 70 22.02 -8.75 20.71
N ARG A 71 23.29 -9.09 20.43
CA ARG A 71 23.99 -10.24 21.02
C ARG A 71 23.92 -10.31 22.55
N THR A 72 23.92 -9.17 23.24
CA THR A 72 23.83 -9.12 24.72
C THR A 72 22.45 -9.53 25.26
N LYS A 73 21.47 -9.70 24.38
CA LYS A 73 20.11 -10.15 24.70
C LYS A 73 19.87 -11.61 24.31
N CYS A 74 20.87 -12.30 23.75
CA CYS A 74 20.73 -13.70 23.39
C CYS A 74 20.64 -14.58 24.65
N ILE A 75 19.69 -15.51 24.68
CA ILE A 75 19.54 -16.53 25.74
C ILE A 75 20.35 -17.79 25.46
N HIS A 76 20.65 -18.07 24.19
CA HIS A 76 21.50 -19.16 23.75
C HIS A 76 22.56 -18.68 22.76
N GLN A 77 23.65 -19.44 22.67
CA GLN A 77 24.76 -19.19 21.78
C GLN A 77 24.41 -19.62 20.34
N PRO A 78 24.83 -18.89 19.29
CA PRO A 78 24.71 -19.34 17.89
C PRO A 78 25.31 -20.74 17.65
N GLU A 79 26.36 -21.08 18.39
CA GLU A 79 27.08 -22.35 18.32
C GLU A 79 26.21 -23.55 18.74
N SER A 80 25.22 -23.35 19.61
CA SER A 80 24.29 -24.41 20.02
C SER A 80 23.02 -24.47 19.19
N TRP A 81 22.85 -23.57 18.20
CA TRP A 81 21.68 -23.59 17.34
C TRP A 81 21.70 -24.81 16.42
N GLN A 82 20.56 -25.50 16.34
CA GLN A 82 20.31 -26.56 15.38
C GLN A 82 19.19 -26.11 14.43
N PRO A 83 19.44 -26.00 13.12
CA PRO A 83 18.43 -25.60 12.16
C PRO A 83 17.37 -26.70 12.03
N PRO A 84 16.13 -26.33 11.64
CA PRO A 84 15.10 -27.32 11.34
C PRO A 84 15.60 -28.29 10.26
N LYS A 85 15.46 -29.59 10.48
CA LYS A 85 15.75 -30.59 9.45
C LYS A 85 14.63 -30.55 8.41
N ALA A 86 14.98 -30.63 7.13
CA ALA A 86 14.02 -30.77 6.04
C ALA A 86 13.37 -32.16 6.12
N GLN A 87 12.32 -32.31 6.93
CA GLN A 87 11.47 -33.48 6.92
C GLN A 87 10.23 -33.13 6.10
N ALA A 88 10.12 -33.76 4.94
CA ALA A 88 9.02 -33.72 3.97
C ALA A 88 8.69 -32.39 3.26
N GLU A 89 9.03 -31.21 3.82
CA GLU A 89 8.86 -29.92 3.14
C GLU A 89 10.20 -29.19 2.94
N PRO A 90 10.40 -28.45 1.82
CA PRO A 90 11.56 -27.60 1.64
C PRO A 90 11.63 -26.58 2.77
N THR A 91 12.67 -26.65 3.61
CA THR A 91 12.89 -25.63 4.63
C THR A 91 13.25 -24.33 3.92
N SER A 92 12.34 -23.36 3.86
CA SER A 92 12.66 -22.04 3.28
C SER A 92 13.67 -21.28 4.14
N ASN A 93 14.38 -20.32 3.55
CA ASN A 93 15.30 -19.44 4.30
C ASN A 93 14.56 -18.69 5.40
N ARG A 94 13.28 -18.37 5.16
CA ARG A 94 12.38 -17.72 6.10
C ARG A 94 12.12 -18.58 7.34
N VAL A 95 11.91 -19.89 7.19
CA VAL A 95 11.70 -20.83 8.30
C VAL A 95 12.99 -21.03 9.09
N ALA A 96 14.12 -21.22 8.41
CA ALA A 96 15.41 -21.36 9.06
C ALA A 96 15.80 -20.10 9.86
N PHE A 97 15.61 -18.91 9.28
CA PHE A 97 15.84 -17.64 9.97
C PHE A 97 14.92 -17.45 11.19
N ARG A 98 13.64 -17.83 11.09
CA ARG A 98 12.71 -17.80 12.23
C ARG A 98 13.15 -18.72 13.37
N SER A 99 13.64 -19.91 13.05
CA SER A 99 14.20 -20.85 14.03
C SER A 99 15.44 -20.27 14.73
N LEU A 100 16.33 -19.63 13.97
CA LEU A 100 17.49 -18.94 14.52
C LEU A 100 17.08 -17.86 15.53
N LEU A 101 16.13 -16.98 15.19
CA LEU A 101 15.67 -15.94 16.12
C LEU A 101 15.01 -16.54 17.37
N LYS A 102 14.24 -17.63 17.22
CA LYS A 102 13.64 -18.36 18.34
C LYS A 102 14.72 -18.82 19.31
N HIS A 103 15.74 -19.52 18.81
CA HIS A 103 16.87 -20.02 19.58
C HIS A 103 17.61 -18.89 20.28
N LEU A 104 17.90 -17.81 19.56
CA LEU A 104 18.71 -16.73 20.11
C LEU A 104 17.97 -15.92 21.17
N PHE A 105 16.69 -15.62 21.01
CA PHE A 105 16.03 -14.59 21.85
C PHE A 105 14.80 -15.08 22.64
N GLU A 106 14.07 -16.08 22.17
CA GLU A 106 12.72 -16.37 22.67
C GLU A 106 12.71 -17.25 23.91
N ARG A 107 12.65 -16.60 25.08
CA ARG A 107 12.16 -17.25 26.31
C ARG A 107 10.65 -17.43 26.27
N TYR A 108 9.95 -16.50 25.62
CA TYR A 108 8.52 -16.55 25.37
C TYR A 108 8.23 -16.45 23.87
N PRO A 109 7.22 -17.18 23.35
CA PRO A 109 6.90 -17.17 21.93
C PRO A 109 6.57 -15.78 21.40
N VAL A 110 7.21 -15.38 20.30
CA VAL A 110 6.91 -14.14 19.59
C VAL A 110 6.23 -14.44 18.26
N PRO A 111 5.21 -13.64 17.85
CA PRO A 111 4.53 -13.85 16.58
C PRO A 111 5.47 -13.77 15.38
N ASN A 112 5.22 -14.63 14.40
CA ASN A 112 6.01 -14.76 13.18
C ASN A 112 6.10 -13.46 12.37
N PHE A 113 5.00 -12.70 12.22
CA PHE A 113 5.03 -11.42 11.50
C PHE A 113 6.12 -10.46 12.03
N LEU A 114 6.36 -10.48 13.35
CA LEU A 114 7.34 -9.61 13.99
C LEU A 114 8.77 -10.12 13.79
N ALA A 115 8.99 -11.44 13.78
CA ALA A 115 10.26 -12.04 13.40
C ALA A 115 10.59 -11.73 11.93
N PHE A 116 9.60 -11.88 11.04
CA PHE A 116 9.75 -11.64 9.61
C PHE A 116 9.98 -10.17 9.26
N ALA A 117 9.55 -9.25 10.13
CA ALA A 117 9.81 -7.83 9.96
C ALA A 117 11.30 -7.46 10.00
N TRP A 118 12.18 -8.30 10.56
CA TRP A 118 13.64 -8.10 10.52
C TRP A 118 14.22 -8.19 9.10
N MET A 119 13.55 -8.92 8.20
CA MET A 119 13.94 -9.07 6.81
C MET A 119 13.29 -8.01 5.91
N ARG A 120 12.50 -7.07 6.44
CA ARG A 120 11.97 -5.98 5.63
C ARG A 120 13.06 -4.95 5.33
N PRO A 121 13.12 -4.41 4.10
CA PRO A 121 13.95 -3.24 3.82
C PRO A 121 13.63 -2.12 4.82
N GLN A 122 14.66 -1.48 5.36
CA GLN A 122 14.51 -0.33 6.27
C GLN A 122 13.70 -0.62 7.55
N ALA A 123 13.76 -1.85 8.07
CA ALA A 123 13.15 -2.19 9.35
C ALA A 123 13.58 -1.18 10.43
N LYS A 124 12.58 -0.43 10.95
CA LYS A 124 12.79 0.60 11.98
C LYS A 124 13.32 -0.06 13.26
N ARG A 125 14.25 0.59 13.93
CA ARG A 125 14.92 0.08 15.15
C ARG A 125 13.94 -0.45 16.21
N TRP A 126 12.83 0.25 16.42
CA TRP A 126 11.82 -0.13 17.41
C TRP A 126 11.19 -1.51 17.15
N ILE A 127 11.22 -2.01 15.91
CA ILE A 127 10.70 -3.33 15.55
C ILE A 127 11.57 -4.43 16.18
N HIS A 128 12.89 -4.30 16.05
CA HIS A 128 13.84 -5.22 16.66
C HIS A 128 13.78 -5.16 18.18
N GLU A 129 13.66 -3.95 18.74
CA GLU A 129 13.52 -3.75 20.18
C GLU A 129 12.21 -4.32 20.71
N LEU A 130 11.10 -4.19 19.97
CA LEU A 130 9.82 -4.80 20.32
C LEU A 130 9.91 -6.34 20.31
N TYR A 131 10.56 -6.91 19.29
CA TYR A 131 10.77 -8.35 19.21
C TYR A 131 11.51 -8.88 20.43
N VAL A 132 12.67 -8.30 20.76
CA VAL A 132 13.47 -8.69 21.93
C VAL A 132 12.73 -8.41 23.24
N HIS A 133 11.93 -7.34 23.30
CA HIS A 133 11.11 -7.01 24.46
C HIS A 133 10.05 -8.09 24.73
N MET A 134 9.36 -8.53 23.68
CA MET A 134 8.35 -9.59 23.77
C MET A 134 8.96 -10.97 24.00
N ALA A 135 10.10 -11.26 23.39
CA ALA A 135 10.85 -12.49 23.58
C ALA A 135 11.28 -12.69 25.04
N ALA A 136 11.48 -11.60 25.78
CA ALA A 136 11.73 -11.59 27.22
C ALA A 136 10.47 -11.68 28.11
N GLY A 137 9.28 -11.81 27.52
CA GLY A 137 8.01 -12.01 28.24
C GLY A 137 7.22 -10.73 28.54
N ARG A 138 7.65 -9.57 28.04
CA ARG A 138 6.94 -8.30 28.27
C ARG A 138 5.94 -8.02 27.15
N GLY A 139 4.78 -7.46 27.51
CA GLY A 139 3.67 -7.28 26.56
C GLY A 139 3.85 -6.07 25.64
N VAL A 140 3.28 -6.13 24.41
CA VAL A 140 3.32 -5.04 23.42
C VAL A 140 2.84 -3.68 23.95
N ARG A 141 1.94 -3.65 24.94
CA ARG A 141 1.45 -2.41 25.57
C ARG A 141 2.46 -1.74 26.49
N GLN A 142 3.39 -2.52 27.05
CA GLN A 142 4.43 -2.02 27.95
C GLN A 142 5.59 -1.40 27.16
N PHE A 143 5.75 -1.76 25.89
CA PHE A 143 6.76 -1.20 25.01
C PHE A 143 6.39 0.22 24.58
N LYS A 144 7.21 1.22 24.95
CA LYS A 144 6.98 2.65 24.65
C LYS A 144 7.52 3.11 23.29
N GLY A 145 8.47 2.37 22.70
CA GLY A 145 9.12 2.75 21.44
C GLY A 145 8.28 2.48 20.17
N LYS A 146 7.09 1.89 20.30
CA LYS A 146 6.19 1.62 19.17
C LYS A 146 5.41 2.89 18.76
N PRO A 147 4.82 2.91 17.56
CA PRO A 147 3.87 3.95 17.18
C PRO A 147 2.73 4.14 18.19
N GLY A 148 2.21 5.36 18.22
CA GLY A 148 1.17 5.82 19.16
C GLY A 148 -0.21 5.16 19.01
N ILE A 149 -0.33 4.08 18.23
CA ILE A 149 -1.57 3.32 18.06
C ILE A 149 -2.02 2.76 19.44
N PRO A 150 -3.20 3.17 19.95
CA PRO A 150 -3.72 2.68 21.22
C PRO A 150 -4.09 1.19 21.13
N LEU A 151 -3.64 0.40 22.11
CA LEU A 151 -3.96 -1.02 22.21
C LEU A 151 -4.61 -1.31 23.57
N THR A 152 -5.85 -1.78 23.55
CA THR A 152 -6.54 -2.32 24.73
C THR A 152 -5.94 -3.68 25.14
N PRO A 153 -6.24 -4.21 26.35
CA PRO A 153 -5.85 -5.58 26.71
C PRO A 153 -6.32 -6.61 25.68
N THR A 154 -7.55 -6.46 25.17
CA THR A 154 -8.13 -7.34 24.14
C THR A 154 -7.38 -7.21 22.81
N ALA A 155 -7.08 -5.98 22.38
CA ALA A 155 -6.27 -5.77 21.17
C ALA A 155 -4.88 -6.40 21.31
N ALA A 156 -4.24 -6.32 22.48
CA ALA A 156 -2.94 -6.96 22.70
C ALA A 156 -3.00 -8.50 22.53
N LYS A 157 -4.10 -9.15 22.92
CA LYS A 157 -4.31 -10.59 22.65
C LYS A 157 -4.45 -10.87 21.15
N PHE A 158 -5.12 -10.01 20.40
CA PHE A 158 -5.21 -10.14 18.94
C PHE A 158 -3.88 -9.86 18.24
N PHE A 159 -3.06 -8.96 18.77
CA PHE A 159 -1.73 -8.68 18.21
C PHE A 159 -0.87 -9.96 18.15
N LEU A 160 -0.98 -10.84 19.14
CA LEU A 160 -0.29 -12.14 19.13
C LEU A 160 -0.80 -13.11 18.04
N LYS A 161 -2.00 -12.87 17.51
CA LYS A 161 -2.67 -13.69 16.49
C LYS A 161 -2.72 -12.99 15.13
N ALA A 162 -1.99 -11.90 14.94
CA ALA A 162 -1.99 -11.15 13.69
C ALA A 162 -1.39 -12.01 12.56
N PRO A 163 -1.92 -11.93 11.32
CA PRO A 163 -1.40 -12.68 10.19
C PRO A 163 0.08 -12.41 9.87
N ASP A 164 0.80 -13.47 9.48
CA ASP A 164 2.26 -13.47 9.27
C ASP A 164 2.76 -12.55 8.13
N HIS A 165 1.87 -12.14 7.23
CA HIS A 165 2.19 -11.23 6.13
C HIS A 165 2.13 -9.75 6.53
N LEU A 166 1.53 -9.40 7.68
CA LEU A 166 1.38 -8.02 8.10
C LEU A 166 2.70 -7.41 8.59
N ALA A 167 2.88 -6.12 8.31
CA ALA A 167 3.89 -5.29 8.94
C ALA A 167 3.56 -5.08 10.42
N PRO A 168 4.53 -4.70 11.26
CA PRO A 168 4.24 -4.43 12.66
C PRO A 168 3.18 -3.34 12.91
N VAL A 169 3.12 -2.29 12.08
CA VAL A 169 2.08 -1.25 12.18
C VAL A 169 0.72 -1.79 11.75
N GLU A 170 0.67 -2.44 10.60
CA GLU A 170 -0.51 -3.13 10.07
C GLU A 170 -1.07 -4.13 11.09
N ALA A 171 -0.21 -4.90 11.75
CA ALA A 171 -0.59 -5.84 12.81
C ALA A 171 -1.14 -5.14 14.05
N MET A 172 -0.59 -3.98 14.45
CA MET A 172 -1.16 -3.17 15.53
C MET A 172 -2.55 -2.64 15.17
N ARG A 173 -2.73 -2.11 13.95
CA ARG A 173 -4.02 -1.62 13.48
C ARG A 173 -5.04 -2.74 13.35
N TRP A 174 -4.66 -3.87 12.76
CA TRP A 174 -5.48 -5.06 12.67
C TRP A 174 -5.93 -5.50 14.07
N ALA A 175 -4.99 -5.60 15.01
CA ALA A 175 -5.27 -5.96 16.39
C ALA A 175 -6.19 -4.98 17.11
N GLN A 176 -6.04 -3.67 16.85
CA GLN A 176 -6.92 -2.62 17.38
C GLN A 176 -8.36 -2.84 16.89
N ILE A 177 -8.56 -2.99 15.58
CA ILE A 177 -9.88 -3.21 14.97
C ILE A 177 -10.53 -4.48 15.54
N ARG A 178 -9.78 -5.59 15.58
CA ARG A 178 -10.25 -6.85 16.16
C ARG A 178 -10.56 -6.73 17.65
N GLY A 179 -9.74 -5.98 18.39
CA GLY A 179 -9.92 -5.71 19.82
C GLY A 179 -11.16 -4.88 20.15
N PHE A 180 -11.66 -4.10 19.19
CA PHE A 180 -12.94 -3.39 19.29
C PHE A 180 -14.16 -4.21 18.82
N GLY A 181 -13.96 -5.47 18.43
CA GLY A 181 -15.04 -6.34 17.94
C GLY A 181 -15.23 -6.32 16.42
N GLY A 182 -14.34 -5.68 15.67
CA GLY A 182 -14.37 -5.70 14.20
C GLY A 182 -14.10 -7.09 13.61
N SER A 183 -14.70 -7.37 12.45
CA SER A 183 -14.50 -8.63 11.73
C SER A 183 -13.09 -8.73 11.13
N LYS A 184 -12.64 -9.94 10.79
CA LYS A 184 -11.37 -10.15 10.07
C LYS A 184 -11.37 -9.45 8.71
N ALA A 185 -12.50 -9.48 8.01
CA ALA A 185 -12.67 -8.85 6.70
C ALA A 185 -12.53 -7.33 6.79
N LEU A 186 -13.22 -6.69 7.74
CA LEU A 186 -13.10 -5.23 7.97
C LEU A 186 -11.66 -4.84 8.35
N ALA A 187 -11.03 -5.62 9.23
CA ALA A 187 -9.65 -5.36 9.63
C ALA A 187 -8.67 -5.47 8.45
N ALA A 188 -8.84 -6.49 7.59
CA ALA A 188 -8.02 -6.67 6.40
C ALA A 188 -8.24 -5.56 5.37
N GLU A 189 -9.50 -5.15 5.15
CA GLU A 189 -9.88 -4.07 4.26
C GLU A 189 -9.22 -2.75 4.65
N LEU A 190 -9.43 -2.32 5.90
CA LEU A 190 -8.90 -1.05 6.39
C LEU A 190 -7.36 -1.02 6.42
N VAL A 191 -6.72 -2.13 6.77
CA VAL A 191 -5.26 -2.22 6.82
C VAL A 191 -4.63 -2.27 5.43
N ARG A 192 -5.30 -2.86 4.43
CA ARG A 192 -4.71 -3.00 3.09
C ARG A 192 -4.96 -1.77 2.22
N ASN A 193 -6.18 -1.22 2.29
CA ASN A 193 -6.70 -0.32 1.27
C ASN A 193 -6.86 1.12 1.76
N THR A 194 -6.29 1.49 2.92
CA THR A 194 -6.41 2.85 3.44
C THR A 194 -5.12 3.36 4.06
N ILE A 195 -5.12 4.65 4.40
CA ILE A 195 -4.05 5.34 5.14
C ILE A 195 -3.78 4.72 6.53
N LEU A 196 -4.69 3.90 7.07
CA LEU A 196 -4.56 3.28 8.39
C LEU A 196 -3.49 2.19 8.49
N LYS A 197 -2.89 1.79 7.35
CA LYS A 197 -1.75 0.86 7.27
C LYS A 197 -0.48 1.40 7.93
N GLU A 198 -0.36 2.73 7.99
CA GLU A 198 0.72 3.47 8.64
C GLU A 198 0.23 4.17 9.93
N PRO A 199 1.16 4.65 10.79
CA PRO A 199 0.80 5.56 11.87
C PRO A 199 0.26 6.87 11.28
N THR A 200 -0.82 7.35 11.86
CA THR A 200 -1.53 8.55 11.43
C THR A 200 -1.20 9.74 12.33
N ARG A 201 -1.43 10.97 11.84
CA ARG A 201 -1.19 12.20 12.62
C ARG A 201 -2.09 12.30 13.86
N ASP A 202 -3.31 11.76 13.80
CA ASP A 202 -4.29 11.81 14.88
C ASP A 202 -4.90 10.44 15.16
N GLU A 203 -4.16 9.62 15.91
CA GLU A 203 -4.57 8.26 16.28
C GLU A 203 -5.86 8.21 17.11
N ARG A 204 -6.13 9.26 17.91
CA ARG A 204 -7.33 9.31 18.75
C ARG A 204 -8.57 9.54 17.90
N PHE A 205 -8.48 10.44 16.91
CA PHE A 205 -9.55 10.63 15.94
C PHE A 205 -9.83 9.33 15.16
N TRP A 206 -8.80 8.69 14.62
CA TRP A 206 -8.98 7.46 13.84
C TRP A 206 -9.53 6.30 14.67
N GLU A 207 -9.23 6.23 15.96
CA GLU A 207 -9.91 5.31 16.87
C GLU A 207 -11.43 5.55 16.89
N THR A 208 -11.90 6.80 16.92
CA THR A 208 -13.35 7.11 16.88
C THR A 208 -13.98 6.67 15.56
N VAL A 209 -13.28 6.84 14.43
CA VAL A 209 -13.74 6.42 13.11
C VAL A 209 -13.83 4.90 13.03
N ILE A 210 -12.81 4.17 13.50
CA ILE A 210 -12.81 2.70 13.51
C ILE A 210 -13.98 2.18 14.34
N ARG A 211 -14.20 2.73 15.54
CA ARG A 211 -15.33 2.34 16.41
C ARG A 211 -16.67 2.64 15.75
N PHE A 212 -16.79 3.78 15.08
CA PHE A 212 -17.97 4.11 14.29
C PHE A 212 -18.23 3.06 13.20
N LEU A 213 -17.23 2.73 12.37
CA LEU A 213 -17.39 1.74 11.29
C LEU A 213 -17.77 0.34 11.80
N ILE A 214 -17.23 -0.07 12.95
CA ILE A 214 -17.59 -1.35 13.59
C ILE A 214 -19.06 -1.33 14.07
N ARG A 215 -19.49 -0.22 14.68
CA ARG A 215 -20.87 -0.05 15.18
C ARG A 215 -21.89 -0.09 14.05
N GLU A 216 -21.61 0.55 12.91
CA GLU A 216 -22.55 0.66 11.78
C GLU A 216 -22.78 -0.65 11.02
N LYS A 217 -21.99 -1.72 11.28
CA LYS A 217 -22.16 -3.06 10.68
C LYS A 217 -22.40 -3.02 9.16
N LEU A 218 -21.43 -2.49 8.44
CA LEU A 218 -21.50 -2.33 6.98
C LEU A 218 -21.88 -3.64 6.28
N SER A 219 -22.88 -3.58 5.40
CA SER A 219 -23.27 -4.70 4.52
C SER A 219 -22.26 -4.95 3.41
N TYR A 220 -21.52 -3.91 3.00
CA TYR A 220 -20.48 -3.96 1.98
C TYR A 220 -19.14 -3.46 2.55
N ILE A 221 -18.21 -4.38 2.79
CA ILE A 221 -16.94 -4.09 3.48
C ILE A 221 -16.07 -3.03 2.78
N PRO A 222 -15.89 -3.03 1.44
CA PRO A 222 -15.11 -1.98 0.76
C PRO A 222 -15.65 -0.56 0.93
N GLN A 223 -16.92 -0.40 1.33
CA GLN A 223 -17.46 0.92 1.73
C GLN A 223 -16.68 1.53 2.89
N ALA A 224 -16.11 0.72 3.77
CA ALA A 224 -15.29 1.20 4.88
C ALA A 224 -14.08 2.01 4.38
N SER A 225 -13.40 1.53 3.33
CA SER A 225 -12.24 2.20 2.76
C SER A 225 -12.61 3.52 2.10
N MET A 226 -13.71 3.53 1.32
CA MET A 226 -14.23 4.77 0.72
C MET A 226 -14.57 5.83 1.78
N LEU A 227 -15.17 5.42 2.89
CA LEU A 227 -15.49 6.33 4.00
C LEU A 227 -14.22 6.84 4.69
N VAL A 228 -13.21 5.99 4.89
CA VAL A 228 -11.93 6.40 5.47
C VAL A 228 -11.20 7.39 4.57
N GLU A 229 -11.13 7.13 3.26
CA GLU A 229 -10.53 8.04 2.28
C GLU A 229 -11.26 9.38 2.25
N PHE A 230 -12.59 9.36 2.17
CA PHE A 230 -13.39 10.57 2.21
C PHE A 230 -13.12 11.38 3.48
N ILE A 231 -13.16 10.76 4.66
CA ILE A 231 -12.87 11.44 5.92
C ILE A 231 -11.44 12.01 5.94
N PHE A 232 -10.48 11.25 5.41
CA PHE A 232 -9.08 11.67 5.33
C PHE A 232 -8.93 12.92 4.47
N ASP A 233 -9.55 12.91 3.30
CA ASP A 233 -9.55 14.03 2.36
C ASP A 233 -10.19 15.27 3.00
N GLN A 234 -11.37 15.13 3.60
CA GLN A 234 -12.06 16.27 4.20
C GLN A 234 -11.29 16.89 5.37
N LYS A 235 -10.69 16.06 6.24
CA LYS A 235 -10.10 16.51 7.50
C LYS A 235 -8.62 16.87 7.43
N PHE A 236 -7.86 16.17 6.60
CA PHE A 236 -6.40 16.23 6.64
C PHE A 236 -5.75 16.69 5.34
N GLN A 237 -6.39 16.50 4.18
CA GLN A 237 -5.80 16.94 2.92
C GLN A 237 -6.06 18.43 2.68
N PRO A 238 -5.07 19.18 2.14
CA PRO A 238 -5.29 20.51 1.60
C PRO A 238 -6.50 20.53 0.67
N ALA A 239 -7.36 21.55 0.81
CA ALA A 239 -8.56 21.68 0.01
C ALA A 239 -8.24 21.73 -1.48
N GLU A 240 -7.11 22.30 -1.89
CA GLU A 240 -6.67 22.28 -3.29
C GLU A 240 -6.48 20.87 -3.87
N LYS A 241 -6.11 19.87 -3.05
CA LYS A 241 -5.97 18.47 -3.49
C LYS A 241 -7.31 17.74 -3.61
N VAL A 242 -8.30 18.15 -2.82
CA VAL A 242 -9.62 17.47 -2.72
C VAL A 242 -10.66 18.11 -3.63
N TRP A 243 -10.64 19.45 -3.66
CA TRP A 243 -11.50 20.28 -4.47
C TRP A 243 -10.92 20.52 -5.86
N GLY A 244 -9.66 20.95 -5.93
CA GLY A 244 -8.99 21.45 -7.13
C GLY A 244 -8.41 22.85 -6.93
N ARG A 245 -7.85 23.43 -8.01
CA ARG A 245 -7.10 24.69 -7.95
C ARG A 245 -7.94 25.79 -7.27
N GLY A 246 -7.32 26.50 -6.32
CA GLY A 246 -7.99 27.58 -5.59
C GLY A 246 -8.84 27.15 -4.40
N GLY A 247 -8.88 25.86 -4.05
CA GLY A 247 -9.41 25.37 -2.77
C GLY A 247 -8.58 25.82 -1.55
N GLY A 248 -7.28 26.06 -1.75
CA GLY A 248 -6.35 26.57 -0.74
C GLY A 248 -5.62 25.46 0.04
N PRO A 249 -4.63 25.84 0.86
CA PRO A 249 -3.70 24.90 1.50
C PRO A 249 -4.26 24.23 2.76
N LEU A 250 -5.40 24.72 3.29
CA LEU A 250 -6.03 24.18 4.50
C LEU A 250 -7.07 23.11 4.15
N PRO A 251 -7.32 22.13 5.04
CA PRO A 251 -8.39 21.16 4.83
C PRO A 251 -9.77 21.79 4.70
N LEU A 252 -10.66 21.12 3.97
CA LEU A 252 -12.04 21.59 3.78
C LEU A 252 -12.84 21.57 5.08
N GLN A 253 -12.64 20.55 5.91
CA GLN A 253 -13.33 20.34 7.17
C GLN A 253 -12.32 19.91 8.26
N PRO A 254 -11.42 20.79 8.70
CA PRO A 254 -10.41 20.44 9.72
C PRO A 254 -11.06 19.95 11.03
N GLU A 255 -12.26 20.45 11.34
CA GLU A 255 -13.06 20.07 12.52
C GLU A 255 -13.96 18.85 12.28
N PHE A 256 -13.78 18.10 11.19
CA PHE A 256 -14.62 16.95 10.88
C PHE A 256 -14.64 15.96 12.06
N SER A 257 -15.86 15.51 12.41
CA SER A 257 -16.12 14.56 13.47
C SER A 257 -17.21 13.56 13.05
N VAL A 258 -17.04 12.31 13.48
CA VAL A 258 -18.05 11.25 13.34
C VAL A 258 -19.04 11.21 14.52
N LYS A 259 -18.81 12.02 15.57
CA LYS A 259 -19.70 12.08 16.74
C LYS A 259 -21.09 12.58 16.31
N GLY A 260 -22.13 11.86 16.72
CA GLY A 260 -23.52 12.18 16.36
C GLY A 260 -23.92 11.80 14.93
N ARG A 261 -23.02 11.26 14.11
CA ARG A 261 -23.35 10.79 12.76
C ARG A 261 -23.84 9.34 12.75
N THR A 262 -24.68 9.03 11.77
CA THR A 262 -25.05 7.68 11.33
C THR A 262 -24.39 7.38 9.99
N LEU A 263 -24.31 6.11 9.59
CA LEU A 263 -23.83 5.72 8.26
C LEU A 263 -24.60 6.44 7.15
N ARG A 264 -25.94 6.51 7.25
CA ARG A 264 -26.79 7.20 6.27
C ARG A 264 -26.48 8.69 6.17
N SER A 265 -26.26 9.37 7.30
CA SER A 265 -25.88 10.79 7.32
C SER A 265 -24.50 11.00 6.69
N LEU A 266 -23.54 10.14 7.00
CA LEU A 266 -22.19 10.23 6.43
C LEU A 266 -22.18 9.97 4.93
N LEU A 267 -22.91 8.94 4.46
CA LEU A 267 -23.04 8.65 3.03
C LEU A 267 -23.73 9.77 2.27
N ARG A 268 -24.81 10.34 2.83
CA ARG A 268 -25.46 11.52 2.25
C ARG A 268 -24.45 12.63 2.08
N HIS A 269 -23.73 12.96 3.15
CA HIS A 269 -22.71 14.00 3.11
C HIS A 269 -21.59 13.66 2.10
N MET A 270 -21.12 12.42 2.02
CA MET A 270 -20.14 12.00 1.01
C MET A 270 -20.64 12.17 -0.44
N VAL A 271 -21.95 12.12 -0.67
CA VAL A 271 -22.55 12.38 -1.98
C VAL A 271 -22.80 13.89 -2.21
N SER A 272 -23.30 14.61 -1.21
CA SER A 272 -23.76 16.00 -1.34
C SER A 272 -22.74 17.06 -0.97
N TRP A 273 -21.61 16.70 -0.35
CA TRP A 273 -20.67 17.68 0.25
C TRP A 273 -20.22 18.75 -0.74
N ARG A 274 -20.10 18.41 -2.04
CA ARG A 274 -19.72 19.39 -3.06
C ARG A 274 -20.79 20.45 -3.26
N GLN A 275 -22.05 20.04 -3.43
CA GLN A 275 -23.16 20.97 -3.57
C GLN A 275 -23.30 21.82 -2.30
N GLU A 276 -23.21 21.19 -1.13
CA GLU A 276 -23.23 21.88 0.16
C GLU A 276 -22.08 22.89 0.31
N LEU A 277 -20.88 22.55 -0.18
CA LEU A 277 -19.72 23.44 -0.14
C LEU A 277 -19.86 24.60 -1.12
N LEU A 278 -20.38 24.36 -2.33
CA LEU A 278 -20.63 25.42 -3.31
C LEU A 278 -21.67 26.42 -2.83
N LEU A 279 -22.72 25.96 -2.14
CA LEU A 279 -23.70 26.85 -1.50
C LEU A 279 -23.05 27.75 -0.45
N LYS A 280 -22.08 27.22 0.31
CA LYS A 280 -21.37 27.97 1.37
C LYS A 280 -20.22 28.82 0.85
N ARG A 281 -19.60 28.43 -0.26
CA ARG A 281 -18.45 29.10 -0.88
C ARG A 281 -18.63 29.20 -2.40
N PRO A 282 -19.53 30.06 -2.90
CA PRO A 282 -19.79 30.19 -4.33
C PRO A 282 -18.56 30.60 -5.16
N SER A 283 -17.58 31.27 -4.54
CA SER A 283 -16.31 31.62 -5.18
C SER A 283 -15.49 30.42 -5.66
N LEU A 284 -15.69 29.23 -5.07
CA LEU A 284 -15.08 27.99 -5.52
C LEU A 284 -15.67 27.49 -6.84
N ALA A 285 -16.92 27.86 -7.18
CA ALA A 285 -17.53 27.52 -8.47
C ALA A 285 -16.82 28.25 -9.62
N LYS A 286 -16.42 29.51 -9.43
CA LYS A 286 -15.71 30.32 -10.43
C LYS A 286 -14.28 29.86 -10.71
N ARG A 287 -13.73 28.95 -9.89
CA ARG A 287 -12.35 28.45 -9.99
C ARG A 287 -12.24 27.02 -10.51
N ASN A 288 -13.36 26.36 -10.80
CA ASN A 288 -13.34 25.13 -11.59
C ASN A 288 -13.15 25.54 -13.05
N PHE A 289 -12.01 25.20 -13.64
CA PHE A 289 -11.78 25.43 -15.05
C PHE A 289 -12.64 24.44 -15.81
N HIS A 290 -13.66 24.95 -16.49
CA HIS A 290 -14.50 24.19 -17.40
C HIS A 290 -14.14 24.61 -18.83
N TRP A 291 -14.04 23.64 -19.73
CA TRP A 291 -13.90 23.87 -21.16
C TRP A 291 -15.02 23.16 -21.93
N GLU A 292 -15.30 23.66 -23.12
CA GLU A 292 -16.27 23.06 -24.02
C GLU A 292 -15.74 21.76 -24.60
N ALA A 293 -16.65 20.81 -24.84
CA ALA A 293 -16.32 19.55 -25.48
C ALA A 293 -15.87 19.76 -26.92
N ILE A 294 -14.96 18.89 -27.38
CA ILE A 294 -14.56 18.85 -28.79
C ILE A 294 -15.64 18.18 -29.66
N GLU A 295 -15.51 18.28 -30.98
CA GLU A 295 -16.44 17.66 -31.95
C GLU A 295 -16.24 16.14 -32.09
N VAL A 296 -16.15 15.43 -30.97
CA VAL A 296 -16.08 13.97 -30.88
C VAL A 296 -17.19 13.54 -29.93
N LYS A 297 -17.98 12.52 -30.30
CA LYS A 297 -19.12 12.11 -29.49
C LYS A 297 -18.73 11.03 -28.47
N PRO A 298 -19.29 11.08 -27.24
CA PRO A 298 -19.13 10.00 -26.28
C PRO A 298 -19.72 8.70 -26.82
N MET A 299 -19.23 7.57 -26.31
CA MET A 299 -19.73 6.25 -26.65
C MET A 299 -20.33 5.55 -25.44
N VAL A 300 -21.45 4.89 -25.67
CA VAL A 300 -22.01 3.89 -24.78
C VAL A 300 -22.12 2.60 -25.58
N HIS A 301 -21.44 1.55 -25.13
CA HIS A 301 -21.53 0.23 -25.74
C HIS A 301 -21.97 -0.78 -24.70
N GLN A 302 -22.97 -1.59 -25.01
CA GLN A 302 -23.51 -2.59 -24.09
C GLN A 302 -23.27 -3.98 -24.68
N ASP A 303 -22.64 -4.83 -23.88
CA ASP A 303 -22.31 -6.22 -24.21
C ASP A 303 -22.77 -7.10 -23.04
N GLY A 304 -23.97 -7.69 -23.18
CA GLY A 304 -24.67 -8.37 -22.10
C GLY A 304 -24.88 -7.48 -20.86
N ASP A 305 -24.39 -7.96 -19.71
CA ASP A 305 -24.44 -7.24 -18.42
C ASP A 305 -23.31 -6.21 -18.25
N VAL A 306 -22.43 -6.08 -19.24
CA VAL A 306 -21.28 -5.17 -19.23
C VAL A 306 -21.59 -3.93 -20.04
N LYS A 307 -21.42 -2.76 -19.43
CA LYS A 307 -21.59 -1.46 -20.10
C LYS A 307 -20.28 -0.69 -20.17
N TRP A 308 -19.81 -0.43 -21.38
CA TRP A 308 -18.65 0.40 -21.69
C TRP A 308 -19.06 1.84 -21.96
N LEU A 309 -18.25 2.79 -21.48
CA LEU A 309 -18.46 4.23 -21.64
C LEU A 309 -17.16 4.91 -22.03
N ILE A 310 -17.20 5.77 -23.03
CA ILE A 310 -16.13 6.70 -23.38
C ILE A 310 -16.69 8.11 -23.33
N PHE A 311 -16.05 9.02 -22.59
CA PHE A 311 -16.48 10.41 -22.46
C PHE A 311 -15.31 11.35 -22.12
N GLU A 312 -15.45 12.61 -22.53
CA GLU A 312 -14.46 13.67 -22.31
C GLU A 312 -14.45 14.17 -20.86
N LEU A 313 -13.25 14.51 -20.37
CA LEU A 313 -13.04 15.12 -19.07
C LEU A 313 -13.00 16.65 -19.24
N LEU A 314 -14.13 17.30 -18.95
CA LEU A 314 -14.37 18.73 -19.25
C LEU A 314 -14.02 19.70 -18.11
N ASN A 315 -13.20 19.27 -17.15
CA ASN A 315 -12.72 20.17 -16.09
C ASN A 315 -11.45 19.66 -15.42
N ASP A 316 -10.73 20.60 -14.81
CA ASP A 316 -9.50 20.36 -14.05
C ASP A 316 -9.63 19.24 -13.03
N ARG A 317 -10.75 19.18 -12.30
CA ARG A 317 -11.00 18.13 -11.31
C ARG A 317 -11.20 16.76 -11.95
N ALA A 318 -11.88 16.68 -13.09
CA ALA A 318 -12.07 15.43 -13.80
C ALA A 318 -10.71 14.86 -14.23
N LEU A 319 -9.79 15.71 -14.70
CA LEU A 319 -8.40 15.35 -15.00
C LEU A 319 -7.64 14.89 -13.76
N MET A 320 -7.68 15.65 -12.66
CA MET A 320 -7.00 15.27 -11.41
C MET A 320 -7.50 13.93 -10.86
N LEU A 321 -8.82 13.70 -10.86
CA LEU A 321 -9.40 12.45 -10.39
C LEU A 321 -9.07 11.26 -11.29
N GLU A 322 -8.96 11.51 -12.60
CA GLU A 322 -8.51 10.50 -13.54
C GLU A 322 -7.04 10.14 -13.28
N GLY A 323 -6.16 11.13 -13.23
CA GLY A 323 -4.72 10.94 -12.98
C GLY A 323 -4.43 10.27 -11.65
N ALA A 324 -5.14 10.63 -10.58
CA ALA A 324 -5.00 9.97 -9.28
C ALA A 324 -5.49 8.50 -9.30
N ALA A 325 -6.60 8.21 -9.99
CA ALA A 325 -7.16 6.86 -10.04
C ALA A 325 -6.34 5.92 -10.93
N MET A 326 -5.80 6.47 -12.00
CA MET A 326 -5.05 5.76 -13.04
C MET A 326 -3.54 5.89 -12.88
N ASP A 327 -3.04 6.63 -11.88
CA ASP A 327 -1.61 6.75 -11.54
C ASP A 327 -0.74 7.32 -12.68
N HIS A 328 -1.20 8.40 -13.31
CA HIS A 328 -0.46 9.14 -14.33
C HIS A 328 -0.75 10.66 -14.29
N CYS A 329 0.09 11.46 -14.93
CA CYS A 329 0.13 12.92 -14.77
C CYS A 329 -0.92 13.70 -15.60
N VAL A 330 -2.05 13.09 -15.96
CA VAL A 330 -3.06 13.79 -16.79
C VAL A 330 -3.70 14.99 -16.08
N GLY A 331 -3.57 15.07 -14.76
CA GLY A 331 -3.95 16.25 -13.99
C GLY A 331 -3.19 17.53 -14.35
N ASP A 332 -2.04 17.41 -15.03
CA ASP A 332 -1.21 18.54 -15.45
C ASP A 332 -1.68 19.16 -16.79
N TYR A 333 -2.66 18.53 -17.47
CA TYR A 333 -3.13 18.92 -18.81
C TYR A 333 -4.20 20.03 -18.80
N VAL A 334 -4.45 20.66 -17.65
CA VAL A 334 -5.54 21.63 -17.47
C VAL A 334 -5.46 22.79 -18.46
N GLU A 335 -4.28 23.37 -18.66
CA GLU A 335 -4.10 24.53 -19.54
C GLU A 335 -4.24 24.12 -21.01
N GLN A 336 -3.70 22.96 -21.39
CA GLN A 336 -3.80 22.41 -22.74
C GLN A 336 -5.25 22.08 -23.11
N CYS A 337 -6.03 21.51 -22.19
CA CYS A 337 -7.45 21.24 -22.41
C CYS A 337 -8.28 22.52 -22.47
N ALA A 338 -7.99 23.50 -21.60
CA ALA A 338 -8.65 24.80 -21.65
C ALA A 338 -8.38 25.55 -22.97
N GLU A 339 -7.17 25.43 -23.52
CA GLU A 339 -6.76 26.03 -24.79
C GLU A 339 -7.10 25.17 -26.03
N ARG A 340 -7.75 24.01 -25.85
CA ARG A 340 -8.09 23.04 -26.92
C ARG A 340 -6.88 22.48 -27.68
N LYS A 341 -5.70 22.48 -27.05
CA LYS A 341 -4.48 21.83 -27.57
C LYS A 341 -4.47 20.32 -27.31
N SER A 342 -5.25 19.86 -26.33
CA SER A 342 -5.38 18.45 -25.99
C SER A 342 -6.78 18.19 -25.45
N SER A 343 -7.34 17.01 -25.70
CA SER A 343 -8.62 16.58 -25.15
C SER A 343 -8.46 15.21 -24.51
N ILE A 344 -8.84 15.11 -23.23
CA ILE A 344 -8.66 13.90 -22.43
C ILE A 344 -9.98 13.18 -22.24
N TRP A 345 -9.98 11.89 -22.49
CA TRP A 345 -11.15 11.02 -22.44
C TRP A 345 -10.92 9.85 -21.49
N SER A 346 -11.99 9.39 -20.84
CA SER A 346 -11.98 8.23 -19.93
C SER A 346 -12.81 7.10 -20.50
N LEU A 347 -12.18 5.94 -20.74
CA LEU A 347 -12.85 4.68 -21.03
C LEU A 347 -13.12 3.93 -19.72
N ARG A 348 -14.39 3.62 -19.46
CA ARG A 348 -14.84 2.95 -18.25
C ARG A 348 -15.70 1.74 -18.56
N ILE A 349 -15.60 0.73 -17.70
CA ILE A 349 -16.44 -0.46 -17.70
C ILE A 349 -17.33 -0.44 -16.45
N HIS A 350 -18.61 -0.75 -16.63
CA HIS A 350 -19.57 -1.00 -15.57
C HIS A 350 -19.96 -2.47 -15.62
N ALA A 351 -19.46 -3.23 -14.64
CA ALA A 351 -19.86 -4.62 -14.42
C ALA A 351 -20.28 -4.77 -12.95
N LYS A 352 -21.43 -5.42 -12.69
CA LYS A 352 -21.93 -5.69 -11.33
C LYS A 352 -22.08 -4.43 -10.45
N GLY A 353 -22.45 -3.30 -11.06
CA GLY A 353 -22.80 -2.05 -10.37
C GLY A 353 -21.64 -1.15 -9.94
N CYS A 354 -20.37 -1.53 -10.16
CA CYS A 354 -19.22 -0.68 -9.86
C CYS A 354 -18.53 -0.18 -11.14
N PRO A 355 -18.43 1.15 -11.35
CA PRO A 355 -17.61 1.73 -12.42
C PRO A 355 -16.14 1.43 -12.18
N LYS A 356 -15.44 0.93 -13.20
CA LYS A 356 -13.98 0.83 -13.21
C LYS A 356 -13.41 1.61 -14.41
N ARG A 357 -12.37 2.39 -14.18
CA ARG A 357 -11.60 3.06 -15.24
C ARG A 357 -10.65 2.07 -15.88
N MET A 358 -10.58 2.09 -17.20
CA MET A 358 -9.84 1.12 -18.00
C MET A 358 -8.72 1.77 -18.78
N VAL A 359 -9.00 2.89 -19.44
CA VAL A 359 -8.02 3.61 -20.27
C VAL A 359 -8.26 5.12 -20.15
N THR A 360 -7.18 5.89 -20.08
CA THR A 360 -7.22 7.33 -20.33
C THR A 360 -6.64 7.61 -21.71
N ILE A 361 -7.37 8.36 -22.51
CA ILE A 361 -7.09 8.60 -23.93
C ILE A 361 -6.83 10.09 -24.11
N GLU A 362 -5.76 10.43 -24.81
CA GLU A 362 -5.45 11.78 -25.23
C GLU A 362 -5.70 11.92 -26.74
N ILE A 363 -6.45 12.96 -27.11
CA ILE A 363 -6.73 13.34 -28.48
C ILE A 363 -6.13 14.71 -28.76
N ASP A 364 -5.42 14.84 -29.88
CA ASP A 364 -5.11 16.12 -30.51
C ASP A 364 -6.36 16.59 -31.29
N PRO A 365 -7.05 17.66 -30.85
CA PRO A 365 -8.29 18.09 -31.49
C PRO A 365 -8.10 18.65 -32.91
N GLU A 366 -6.92 19.22 -33.21
CA GLU A 366 -6.62 19.82 -34.52
C GLU A 366 -6.38 18.72 -35.56
N ARG A 367 -5.60 17.70 -35.19
CA ARG A 367 -5.28 16.58 -36.08
C ARG A 367 -6.34 15.49 -36.09
N LYS A 368 -7.29 15.50 -35.15
CA LYS A 368 -8.23 14.40 -34.90
C LYS A 368 -7.52 13.05 -34.75
N THR A 369 -6.44 13.05 -33.99
CA THR A 369 -5.61 11.86 -33.75
C THR A 369 -5.59 11.49 -32.28
N ILE A 370 -5.74 10.20 -31.97
CA ILE A 370 -5.41 9.66 -30.65
C ILE A 370 -3.88 9.59 -30.57
N VAL A 371 -3.31 10.43 -29.69
CA VAL A 371 -1.85 10.53 -29.49
C VAL A 371 -1.36 9.63 -28.36
N GLN A 372 -2.23 9.26 -27.42
CA GLN A 372 -1.90 8.34 -26.35
C GLN A 372 -3.16 7.64 -25.83
N ALA A 373 -3.06 6.36 -25.48
CA ALA A 373 -4.13 5.62 -24.80
C ALA A 373 -3.54 4.61 -23.82
N ASN A 374 -3.53 4.94 -22.53
CA ASN A 374 -2.87 4.14 -21.50
C ASN A 374 -3.83 3.64 -20.43
N ALA A 375 -3.57 2.44 -19.93
CA ALA A 375 -4.18 1.90 -18.73
C ALA A 375 -3.49 2.46 -17.46
N LYS A 376 -3.84 1.88 -16.31
CA LYS A 376 -3.30 2.32 -15.02
C LYS A 376 -1.78 2.22 -14.99
N SER A 377 -1.11 3.20 -14.38
CA SER A 377 0.35 3.32 -14.25
C SER A 377 1.08 3.28 -15.60
N ASN A 378 0.47 3.86 -16.64
CA ASN A 378 0.98 3.89 -18.02
C ASN A 378 1.18 2.50 -18.66
N GLU A 379 0.43 1.49 -18.21
CA GLU A 379 0.42 0.17 -18.85
C GLU A 379 -0.38 0.17 -20.17
N ASP A 380 -0.18 -0.86 -21.00
CA ASP A 380 -0.98 -1.07 -22.19
C ASP A 380 -2.46 -1.36 -21.87
N PRO A 381 -3.41 -0.82 -22.66
CA PRO A 381 -4.81 -1.22 -22.58
C PRO A 381 -5.01 -2.72 -22.78
N SER A 382 -5.96 -3.31 -22.05
CA SER A 382 -6.33 -4.72 -22.25
C SER A 382 -6.93 -4.95 -23.65
N PRO A 383 -6.86 -6.18 -24.21
CA PRO A 383 -7.40 -6.46 -25.54
C PRO A 383 -8.87 -6.03 -25.73
N ALA A 384 -9.72 -6.30 -24.74
CA ALA A 384 -11.11 -5.87 -24.76
C ALA A 384 -11.26 -4.34 -24.74
N ALA A 385 -10.40 -3.61 -24.04
CA ALA A 385 -10.41 -2.16 -24.04
C ALA A 385 -9.91 -1.59 -25.37
N LYS A 386 -8.90 -2.22 -25.99
CA LYS A 386 -8.40 -1.85 -27.34
C LYS A 386 -9.50 -2.01 -28.39
N GLU A 387 -10.24 -3.12 -28.39
CA GLU A 387 -11.34 -3.33 -29.35
C GLU A 387 -12.43 -2.24 -29.24
N ILE A 388 -12.79 -1.88 -28.01
CA ILE A 388 -13.77 -0.81 -27.75
C ILE A 388 -13.23 0.56 -28.19
N LEU A 389 -11.94 0.81 -27.95
CA LEU A 389 -11.26 2.04 -28.38
C LEU A 389 -11.23 2.16 -29.92
N GLU A 390 -10.81 1.10 -30.62
CA GLU A 390 -10.74 1.04 -32.09
C GLU A 390 -12.11 1.24 -32.74
N ARG A 391 -13.15 0.61 -32.16
CA ARG A 391 -14.53 0.77 -32.62
C ARG A 391 -15.00 2.21 -32.48
N TRP A 392 -14.66 2.85 -31.36
CA TRP A 392 -14.99 4.26 -31.15
C TRP A 392 -14.20 5.19 -32.07
N ALA A 393 -12.88 4.98 -32.18
CA ALA A 393 -12.01 5.76 -33.05
C ALA A 393 -12.49 5.70 -34.52
N THR A 394 -12.84 4.51 -35.02
CA THR A 394 -13.40 4.32 -36.35
C THR A 394 -14.72 5.09 -36.54
N ARG A 395 -15.61 5.03 -35.54
CA ARG A 395 -16.91 5.72 -35.59
C ARG A 395 -16.77 7.24 -35.66
N GLU A 396 -15.79 7.79 -34.94
CA GLU A 396 -15.57 9.24 -34.84
C GLU A 396 -14.55 9.76 -35.88
N GLY A 397 -13.99 8.88 -36.71
CA GLY A 397 -12.98 9.24 -37.73
C GLY A 397 -11.65 9.68 -37.12
N LEU A 398 -11.26 9.12 -35.98
CA LEU A 398 -9.99 9.40 -35.31
C LEU A 398 -8.88 8.50 -35.85
N ALA A 399 -7.76 9.10 -36.24
CA ALA A 399 -6.55 8.34 -36.58
C ALA A 399 -5.85 7.86 -35.29
N MET A 400 -5.36 6.62 -35.28
CA MET A 400 -4.61 6.07 -34.15
C MET A 400 -3.11 6.05 -34.47
N CYS A 401 -2.34 6.94 -33.84
CA CYS A 401 -0.88 6.80 -33.76
C CYS A 401 -0.55 6.12 -32.42
N LEU A 402 -0.85 4.82 -32.33
CA LEU A 402 -0.30 3.99 -31.25
C LEU A 402 1.04 3.49 -31.78
N ASP A 403 2.12 4.20 -31.48
CA ASP A 403 3.47 3.73 -31.83
C ASP A 403 3.69 2.33 -31.24
N GLU A 404 4.31 1.45 -32.05
CA GLU A 404 4.62 0.04 -31.74
C GLU A 404 5.47 -0.18 -30.48
#